data_AF-A0A7C6ERH8-F1
#
_entry.id   AF-A0A7C6ERH8-F1
#
_cell.length_a   1.000
_cell.length_b   1.000
_cell.length_c   1.000
_cell.angle_alpha   90.00
_cell.angle_beta   90.00
_cell.angle_gamma   90.00
#
_symmetry.space_group_name_H-M   'P 1'
#
loop_
_entity.id
_entity.type
_entity.pdbx_description
1 polymer ?
#
loop_
_entity_poly.entity_id
_entity_poly.type
_entity_poly.pdbx_seq_one_letter_code
_entity_poly.pdbx_strand_id
1 'polypeptide(L)'
;YCGLSKTEFKGSLHHGHRSEPFEPGTYAGTKLIQLLTAKETNGFLNVVQLAAMNALSAEWISKGNYKIIENADPLDLVNTDGKRIAMVGAFCSYIKKLSQQNCTLRVLELDENAFDDDDKKYFVPAKQSHEVFHNADIAIITGSALANNTMDQLLSEIPSSVQIVVVGPTGGIIPDFLFDRNVAIIGATRVLDAEMLFNMIAEGASGYHLFRRGAAQKICILHESK
;
A
#
# COMPACT_ATOMS: atom_id res chain seq x y z
N TYR A 1 18.84 -1.30 5.29
CA TYR A 1 17.43 -0.88 5.23
C TYR A 1 16.53 -2.10 5.08
N CYS A 2 15.29 -2.04 5.55
CA CYS A 2 14.31 -3.14 5.50
C CYS A 2 13.01 -2.63 4.86
N GLY A 3 12.42 -3.42 3.97
CA GLY A 3 11.20 -3.07 3.24
C GLY A 3 10.14 -4.16 3.40
N LEU A 4 8.88 -3.74 3.29
CA LEU A 4 7.71 -4.61 3.43
C LEU A 4 6.84 -4.53 2.18
N SER A 5 6.25 -5.65 1.80
CA SER A 5 5.19 -5.71 0.80
C SER A 5 4.11 -6.69 1.27
N LYS A 6 2.86 -6.37 0.96
CA LYS A 6 1.72 -7.26 1.22
C LYS A 6 1.77 -8.43 0.25
N THR A 7 1.70 -9.64 0.78
CA THR A 7 1.49 -10.85 -0.04
C THR A 7 0.02 -10.92 -0.45
N GLU A 8 -0.26 -11.08 -1.75
CA GLU A 8 -1.58 -11.51 -2.25
C GLU A 8 -1.48 -12.96 -2.73
N PHE A 9 -1.95 -13.90 -1.90
CA PHE A 9 -1.91 -15.31 -2.26
C PHE A 9 -3.12 -15.66 -3.15
N LYS A 10 -2.90 -15.71 -4.46
CA LYS A 10 -3.90 -16.17 -5.46
C LYS A 10 -3.34 -17.28 -6.35
N GLY A 11 -2.73 -18.31 -5.76
CA GLY A 11 -2.20 -19.45 -6.52
C GLY A 11 -2.25 -20.77 -5.76
N SER A 12 -2.47 -21.86 -6.48
CA SER A 12 -2.10 -23.20 -6.03
C SER A 12 -0.58 -23.35 -6.03
N LEU A 13 -0.02 -24.00 -5.02
CA LEU A 13 1.40 -24.39 -4.96
C LEU A 13 1.70 -25.41 -6.07
N HIS A 14 1.82 -24.96 -7.31
CA HIS A 14 2.26 -25.81 -8.40
C HIS A 14 3.74 -26.12 -8.19
N HIS A 15 4.02 -27.35 -7.75
CA HIS A 15 5.35 -27.94 -7.72
C HIS A 15 5.76 -28.28 -9.15
N GLY A 16 6.06 -27.26 -9.95
CA GLY A 16 6.63 -27.43 -11.29
C GLY A 16 8.10 -27.82 -11.16
N HIS A 17 8.47 -29.01 -11.62
CA HIS A 17 9.84 -29.54 -11.64
C HIS A 17 10.80 -28.81 -12.60
N ARG A 18 10.84 -27.48 -12.60
CA ARG A 18 11.85 -26.69 -13.31
C ARG A 18 12.46 -25.69 -12.35
N SER A 19 13.76 -25.83 -12.12
CA SER A 19 14.57 -24.88 -11.36
C SER A 19 14.60 -23.55 -12.09
N GLU A 20 13.63 -22.69 -11.81
CA GLU A 20 13.67 -21.31 -12.28
C GLU A 20 14.55 -20.48 -11.34
N PRO A 21 15.29 -19.49 -11.86
CA PRO A 21 16.00 -18.55 -10.99
C PRO A 21 14.98 -17.82 -10.10
N PHE A 22 15.30 -17.66 -8.80
CA PHE A 22 14.49 -16.96 -7.79
C PHE A 22 13.26 -17.71 -7.24
N GLU A 23 13.42 -19.01 -6.96
CA GLU A 23 12.49 -19.77 -6.13
C GLU A 23 12.51 -19.35 -4.65
N PRO A 24 11.41 -19.55 -3.90
CA PRO A 24 11.38 -19.36 -2.45
C PRO A 24 12.56 -20.04 -1.75
N GLY A 25 13.30 -19.27 -0.95
CA GLY A 25 14.50 -19.73 -0.24
C GLY A 25 15.83 -19.51 -1.01
N THR A 26 15.78 -19.03 -2.26
CA THR A 26 17.00 -18.84 -3.09
C THR A 26 17.38 -17.37 -3.32
N TYR A 27 16.68 -16.41 -2.69
CA TYR A 27 16.92 -14.98 -2.90
C TYR A 27 18.19 -14.45 -2.22
N ALA A 28 18.63 -15.07 -1.13
CA ALA A 28 19.74 -14.58 -0.33
C ALA A 28 21.06 -14.56 -1.13
N GLY A 29 21.85 -13.49 -0.99
CA GLY A 29 23.13 -13.33 -1.69
C GLY A 29 23.04 -12.96 -3.17
N THR A 30 21.83 -12.90 -3.74
CA THR A 30 21.63 -12.47 -5.13
C THR A 30 21.85 -10.97 -5.29
N LYS A 31 22.29 -10.54 -6.48
CA LYS A 31 22.40 -9.11 -6.77
C LYS A 31 21.00 -8.53 -6.93
N LEU A 32 20.75 -7.42 -6.26
CA LEU A 32 19.45 -6.75 -6.29
C LEU A 32 18.97 -6.42 -7.71
N ILE A 33 19.86 -5.96 -8.60
CA ILE A 33 19.50 -5.68 -10.00
C ILE A 33 19.03 -6.95 -10.75
N GLN A 34 19.59 -8.12 -10.42
CA GLN A 34 19.14 -9.38 -11.03
C GLN A 34 17.76 -9.77 -10.51
N LEU A 35 17.51 -9.58 -9.21
CA LEU A 35 16.21 -9.82 -8.60
C LEU A 35 15.15 -8.91 -9.25
N LEU A 36 15.41 -7.60 -9.37
CA LEU A 36 14.45 -6.62 -9.90
C LEU A 36 14.19 -6.73 -11.41
N THR A 37 15.11 -7.34 -12.17
CA THR A 37 14.95 -7.52 -13.63
C THR A 37 14.48 -8.94 -14.00
N ALA A 38 14.36 -9.83 -13.02
CA ALA A 38 13.81 -11.16 -13.24
C ALA A 38 12.37 -11.06 -13.73
N LYS A 39 12.05 -11.80 -14.79
CA LYS A 39 10.67 -11.88 -15.29
C LYS A 39 9.81 -12.59 -14.25
N GLU A 40 8.64 -12.01 -13.98
CA GLU A 40 7.66 -12.65 -13.11
C GLU A 40 7.27 -14.00 -13.69
N THR A 41 7.48 -15.06 -12.91
CA THR A 41 6.98 -16.40 -13.24
C THR A 41 5.93 -16.90 -12.26
N ASN A 42 5.83 -16.25 -11.09
CA ASN A 42 4.80 -16.46 -10.09
C ASN A 42 4.57 -15.16 -9.27
N GLY A 43 3.37 -15.00 -8.71
CA GLY A 43 3.01 -13.80 -7.95
C GLY A 43 3.84 -13.58 -6.67
N PHE A 44 4.57 -14.58 -6.19
CA PHE A 44 5.42 -14.45 -5.00
C PHE A 44 6.71 -13.68 -5.32
N LEU A 45 7.31 -13.88 -6.49
CA LEU A 45 8.49 -13.12 -6.92
C LEU A 45 8.22 -11.61 -6.93
N ASN A 46 7.04 -11.19 -7.41
CA ASN A 46 6.65 -9.77 -7.41
C ASN A 46 6.60 -9.18 -5.99
N VAL A 47 6.09 -9.92 -5.01
CA VAL A 47 6.05 -9.48 -3.61
C VAL A 47 7.46 -9.27 -3.06
N VAL A 48 8.39 -10.20 -3.36
CA VAL A 48 9.79 -10.09 -2.94
C VAL A 48 10.50 -8.92 -3.63
N GLN A 49 10.28 -8.73 -4.93
CA GLN A 49 10.81 -7.60 -5.69
C GLN A 49 10.34 -6.26 -5.10
N LEU A 50 9.06 -6.14 -4.78
CA LEU A 50 8.51 -4.93 -4.14
C LEU A 50 9.05 -4.71 -2.73
N ALA A 51 9.18 -5.76 -1.92
CA ALA A 51 9.79 -5.64 -0.60
C ALA A 51 11.25 -5.15 -0.69
N ALA A 52 12.00 -5.65 -1.68
CA ALA A 52 13.37 -5.21 -1.94
C ALA A 52 13.43 -3.76 -2.47
N MET A 53 12.50 -3.36 -3.34
CA MET A 53 12.34 -1.96 -3.77
C MET A 53 12.02 -1.03 -2.60
N ASN A 54 11.12 -1.44 -1.70
CA ASN A 54 10.78 -0.66 -0.51
C ASN A 54 11.97 -0.57 0.46
N ALA A 55 12.83 -1.58 0.51
CA ALA A 55 14.06 -1.54 1.29
C ALA A 55 15.05 -0.49 0.73
N LEU A 56 15.19 -0.40 -0.59
CA LEU A 56 15.97 0.69 -1.22
C LEU A 56 15.32 2.06 -1.02
N SER A 57 14.00 2.13 -1.20
CA SER A 57 13.24 3.37 -1.00
C SER A 57 13.37 3.93 0.40
N ALA A 58 13.43 3.10 1.43
CA ALA A 58 13.68 3.57 2.79
C ALA A 58 14.99 4.38 2.90
N GLU A 59 16.02 4.05 2.13
CA GLU A 59 17.25 4.85 2.04
C GLU A 59 17.00 6.19 1.33
N TRP A 60 16.36 6.17 0.17
CA TRP A 60 16.04 7.38 -0.59
C TRP A 60 15.15 8.33 0.20
N ILE A 61 14.11 7.81 0.87
CA ILE A 61 13.24 8.59 1.74
C ILE A 61 14.05 9.24 2.88
N SER A 62 15.00 8.50 3.48
CA SER A 62 15.80 9.03 4.59
C SER A 62 16.79 10.14 4.19
N LYS A 63 17.22 10.14 2.92
CA LYS A 63 18.21 11.10 2.38
C LYS A 63 17.59 12.16 1.46
N GLY A 64 16.34 11.98 1.07
CA GLY A 64 15.63 12.81 0.12
C GLY A 64 15.02 14.06 0.77
N ASN A 65 14.55 14.97 -0.07
CA ASN A 65 13.96 16.22 0.35
C ASN A 65 12.43 16.09 0.53
N TYR A 66 12.03 15.34 1.55
CA TYR A 66 10.63 15.08 1.86
C TYR A 66 10.27 15.54 3.27
N LYS A 67 9.05 16.05 3.42
CA LYS A 67 8.49 16.27 4.75
C LYS A 67 7.96 14.94 5.28
N ILE A 68 8.62 14.42 6.31
CA ILE A 68 8.21 13.17 6.96
C ILE A 68 7.54 13.48 8.29
N ILE A 69 6.30 13.04 8.45
CA ILE A 69 5.56 13.09 9.71
C ILE A 69 5.56 11.68 10.29
N GLU A 70 6.23 11.52 11.44
CA GLU A 70 6.36 10.23 12.13
C GLU A 70 5.15 9.97 13.03
N ASN A 71 4.85 8.68 13.26
CA ASN A 71 3.77 8.24 14.15
C ASN A 71 2.39 8.82 13.80
N ALA A 72 2.18 9.13 12.51
CA ALA A 72 0.94 9.69 12.00
C ALA A 72 0.25 8.72 11.03
N ASP A 73 -1.08 8.68 11.10
CA ASP A 73 -1.90 8.04 10.10
C ASP A 73 -2.30 9.07 9.02
N PRO A 74 -2.22 8.73 7.71
CA PRO A 74 -2.57 9.67 6.64
C PRO A 74 -3.97 10.27 6.78
N LEU A 75 -4.91 9.51 7.34
CA LEU A 75 -6.27 9.99 7.54
C LEU A 75 -6.37 11.13 8.57
N ASP A 76 -5.41 11.24 9.48
CA ASP A 76 -5.34 12.36 10.45
C ASP A 76 -4.87 13.67 9.80
N LEU A 77 -4.30 13.60 8.59
CA LEU A 77 -3.77 14.75 7.87
C LEU A 77 -4.74 15.31 6.83
N VAL A 78 -5.92 14.71 6.68
CA VAL A 78 -6.90 15.03 5.66
C VAL A 78 -8.18 15.50 6.32
N ASN A 79 -8.73 16.63 5.84
CA ASN A 79 -10.04 17.09 6.27
C ASN A 79 -11.14 16.35 5.50
N THR A 80 -11.83 15.44 6.17
CA THR A 80 -12.91 14.62 5.61
C THR A 80 -14.31 15.22 5.81
N ASP A 81 -14.45 16.29 6.59
CA ASP A 81 -15.76 16.85 6.94
C ASP A 81 -16.49 17.41 5.71
N GLY A 82 -17.72 16.93 5.50
CA GLY A 82 -18.56 17.23 4.34
C GLY A 82 -18.03 16.70 3.01
N LYS A 83 -17.02 15.81 3.00
CA LYS A 83 -16.38 15.32 1.76
C LYS A 83 -16.94 13.99 1.27
N ARG A 84 -16.81 13.77 -0.04
CA ARG A 84 -17.06 12.49 -0.71
C ARG A 84 -15.72 11.74 -0.84
N ILE A 85 -15.65 10.56 -0.25
CA ILE A 85 -14.45 9.75 -0.17
C ILE A 85 -14.61 8.51 -1.05
N ALA A 86 -13.72 8.38 -2.02
CA ALA A 86 -13.50 7.14 -2.75
C ALA A 86 -12.37 6.37 -2.09
N MET A 87 -12.62 5.16 -1.61
CA MET A 87 -11.59 4.30 -1.04
C MET A 87 -11.37 3.10 -1.95
N VAL A 88 -10.12 2.78 -2.28
CA VAL A 88 -9.76 1.57 -3.05
C VAL A 88 -9.12 0.57 -2.10
N GLY A 89 -9.76 -0.58 -1.97
CA GLY A 89 -9.39 -1.62 -1.00
C GLY A 89 -10.19 -1.51 0.30
N ALA A 90 -10.75 -2.62 0.77
CA ALA A 90 -11.54 -2.67 2.00
C ALA A 90 -10.66 -2.89 3.25
N PHE A 91 -10.14 -1.81 3.84
CA PHE A 91 -9.46 -1.88 5.15
C PHE A 91 -10.38 -1.42 6.27
N CYS A 92 -10.90 -2.39 7.04
CA CYS A 92 -11.93 -2.20 8.07
C CYS A 92 -11.66 -1.04 9.04
N SER A 93 -10.40 -0.81 9.40
CA SER A 93 -10.04 0.29 10.31
C SER A 93 -10.40 1.69 9.79
N TYR A 94 -10.24 1.95 8.48
CA TYR A 94 -10.66 3.25 7.91
C TYR A 94 -12.15 3.29 7.65
N ILE A 95 -12.77 2.18 7.23
CA ILE A 95 -14.24 2.11 7.07
C ILE A 95 -14.92 2.48 8.40
N LYS A 96 -14.48 1.89 9.51
CA LYS A 96 -14.99 2.18 10.85
C LYS A 96 -14.76 3.63 11.27
N LYS A 97 -13.60 4.21 10.97
CA LYS A 97 -13.30 5.62 11.30
C LYS A 97 -14.11 6.60 10.45
N LEU A 98 -14.19 6.39 9.15
CA LEU A 98 -14.89 7.26 8.20
C LEU A 98 -16.41 7.16 8.34
N SER A 99 -16.95 5.99 8.64
CA SER A 99 -18.40 5.79 8.88
C SER A 99 -18.94 6.55 10.09
N GLN A 100 -18.06 6.96 10.99
CA GLN A 100 -18.38 7.76 12.18
C GLN A 100 -18.18 9.27 11.95
N GLN A 101 -17.69 9.66 10.76
CA GLN A 101 -17.45 11.04 10.40
C GLN A 101 -18.55 11.57 9.49
N ASN A 102 -18.69 12.90 9.45
CA ASN A 102 -19.58 13.57 8.51
C ASN A 102 -18.98 13.56 7.10
N CYS A 103 -19.02 12.41 6.43
CA CYS A 103 -18.53 12.24 5.06
C CYS A 103 -19.35 11.17 4.32
N THR A 104 -19.27 11.17 2.99
CA THR A 104 -19.89 10.13 2.16
C THR A 104 -18.80 9.15 1.73
N LEU A 105 -18.87 7.90 2.18
CA LEU A 105 -17.89 6.86 1.85
C LEU A 105 -18.40 5.92 0.75
N ARG A 106 -17.58 5.71 -0.30
CA ARG A 106 -17.75 4.64 -1.30
C ARG A 106 -16.45 3.84 -1.38
N VAL A 107 -16.53 2.52 -1.24
CA VAL A 107 -15.35 1.63 -1.20
C VAL A 107 -15.34 0.71 -2.41
N LEU A 108 -14.40 0.96 -3.31
CA LEU A 108 -14.09 0.14 -4.48
C LEU A 108 -13.31 -1.10 -4.07
N GLU A 109 -13.90 -2.27 -4.29
CA GLU A 109 -13.27 -3.57 -3.98
C GLU A 109 -13.66 -4.64 -5.02
N LEU A 110 -12.82 -5.67 -5.15
CA LEU A 110 -13.04 -6.81 -6.03
C LEU A 110 -13.97 -7.87 -5.41
N ASP A 111 -13.88 -8.07 -4.10
CA ASP A 111 -14.62 -9.08 -3.34
C ASP A 111 -15.44 -8.42 -2.23
N GLU A 112 -16.76 -8.52 -2.32
CA GLU A 112 -17.70 -8.03 -1.32
C GLU A 112 -17.52 -8.72 0.04
N ASN A 113 -16.94 -9.92 0.07
CA ASN A 113 -16.65 -10.65 1.32
C ASN A 113 -15.48 -10.06 2.11
N ALA A 114 -14.80 -9.04 1.57
CA ALA A 114 -13.78 -8.29 2.30
C ALA A 114 -14.38 -7.35 3.38
N PHE A 115 -15.71 -7.23 3.43
CA PHE A 115 -16.44 -6.36 4.36
C PHE A 115 -17.07 -7.17 5.49
N ASP A 116 -17.09 -6.58 6.69
CA ASP A 116 -18.03 -6.97 7.75
C ASP A 116 -19.47 -6.72 7.24
N ASP A 117 -20.46 -7.50 7.69
CA ASP A 117 -21.84 -7.40 7.16
C ASP A 117 -22.44 -5.98 7.28
N ASP A 118 -22.17 -5.29 8.39
CA ASP A 118 -22.65 -3.92 8.65
C ASP A 118 -22.01 -2.86 7.73
N ASP A 119 -20.85 -3.19 7.14
CA ASP A 119 -20.05 -2.32 6.29
C ASP A 119 -20.30 -2.54 4.79
N LYS A 120 -21.01 -3.60 4.39
CA LYS A 120 -21.34 -3.90 2.98
C LYS A 120 -22.10 -2.78 2.28
N LYS A 121 -22.81 -1.93 3.02
CA LYS A 121 -23.47 -0.73 2.47
C LYS A 121 -22.52 0.26 1.80
N TYR A 122 -21.22 0.21 2.10
CA TYR A 122 -20.20 1.05 1.46
C TYR A 122 -19.57 0.41 0.23
N PHE A 123 -19.83 -0.88 -0.01
CA PHE A 123 -19.24 -1.62 -1.12
C PHE A 123 -19.67 -1.05 -2.47
N VAL A 124 -18.69 -0.89 -3.34
CA VAL A 124 -18.87 -0.59 -4.75
C VAL A 124 -17.98 -1.53 -5.56
N PRO A 125 -18.52 -2.23 -6.59
CA PRO A 125 -17.69 -3.04 -7.46
C PRO A 125 -16.60 -2.22 -8.14
N ALA A 126 -15.35 -2.71 -8.15
CA ALA A 126 -14.20 -2.01 -8.72
C ALA A 126 -14.40 -1.47 -10.16
N LYS A 127 -15.23 -2.14 -10.97
CA LYS A 127 -15.59 -1.69 -12.34
C LYS A 127 -16.31 -0.33 -12.41
N GLN A 128 -16.77 0.21 -11.28
CA GLN A 128 -17.39 1.54 -11.20
C GLN A 128 -16.40 2.63 -10.78
N SER A 129 -15.09 2.33 -10.75
CA SER A 129 -14.03 3.25 -10.32
C SER A 129 -14.12 4.64 -10.95
N HIS A 130 -14.29 4.70 -12.26
CA HIS A 130 -14.38 5.96 -12.99
C HIS A 130 -15.50 6.88 -12.47
N GLU A 131 -16.73 6.37 -12.31
CA GLU A 131 -17.85 7.15 -11.78
C GLU A 131 -17.60 7.59 -10.33
N VAL A 132 -17.06 6.68 -9.51
CA VAL A 132 -16.77 6.94 -8.10
C VAL A 132 -15.73 8.05 -7.96
N PHE A 133 -14.64 8.01 -8.73
CA PHE A 133 -13.58 9.03 -8.70
C PHE A 133 -14.05 10.39 -9.22
N HIS A 134 -14.84 10.43 -10.29
CA HIS A 134 -15.40 11.69 -10.81
C HIS A 134 -16.37 12.38 -9.84
N ASN A 135 -16.89 11.65 -8.86
CA ASN A 135 -17.76 12.17 -7.81
C ASN A 135 -17.08 12.25 -6.43
N ALA A 136 -15.77 12.07 -6.35
CA ALA A 136 -15.02 12.14 -5.11
C ALA A 136 -14.37 13.52 -4.92
N ASP A 137 -14.14 13.87 -3.66
CA ASP A 137 -13.27 15.00 -3.28
C ASP A 137 -11.89 14.47 -2.82
N ILE A 138 -11.87 13.27 -2.24
CA ILE A 138 -10.67 12.58 -1.75
C ILE A 138 -10.67 11.13 -2.23
N ALA A 139 -9.52 10.66 -2.72
CA ALA A 139 -9.28 9.26 -3.05
C ALA A 139 -8.23 8.67 -2.08
N ILE A 140 -8.60 7.62 -1.35
CA ILE A 140 -7.71 6.86 -0.46
C ILE A 140 -7.43 5.50 -1.10
N ILE A 141 -6.19 5.27 -1.52
CA ILE A 141 -5.80 4.09 -2.31
C ILE A 141 -4.86 3.21 -1.48
N THR A 142 -5.17 1.92 -1.37
CA THR A 142 -4.25 0.95 -0.78
C THR A 142 -2.92 0.88 -1.53
N GLY A 143 -1.80 0.85 -0.81
CA GLY A 143 -0.48 0.59 -1.37
C GLY A 143 -0.37 -0.79 -2.02
N SER A 144 -1.26 -1.74 -1.69
CA SER A 144 -1.30 -3.05 -2.36
C SER A 144 -1.66 -2.97 -3.85
N ALA A 145 -2.21 -1.84 -4.32
CA ALA A 145 -2.41 -1.60 -5.74
C ALA A 145 -1.10 -1.61 -6.55
N LEU A 146 0.05 -1.40 -5.90
CA LEU A 146 1.37 -1.60 -6.50
C LEU A 146 1.70 -3.09 -6.67
N ALA A 147 1.31 -3.93 -5.71
CA ALA A 147 1.60 -5.37 -5.72
C ALA A 147 0.76 -6.16 -6.74
N ASN A 148 -0.40 -5.66 -7.11
CA ASN A 148 -1.25 -6.28 -8.14
C ASN A 148 -1.29 -5.48 -9.45
N ASN A 149 -0.35 -4.54 -9.64
CA ASN A 149 -0.17 -3.77 -10.88
C ASN A 149 -1.40 -2.94 -11.30
N THR A 150 -2.22 -2.48 -10.36
CA THR A 150 -3.42 -1.65 -10.64
C THR A 150 -3.23 -0.16 -10.34
N MET A 151 -2.17 0.23 -9.62
CA MET A 151 -1.93 1.62 -9.20
C MET A 151 -1.94 2.61 -10.38
N ASP A 152 -1.24 2.30 -11.47
CA ASP A 152 -1.15 3.20 -12.63
C ASP A 152 -2.51 3.48 -13.26
N GLN A 153 -3.33 2.44 -13.44
CA GLN A 153 -4.67 2.57 -13.98
C GLN A 153 -5.53 3.44 -13.05
N LEU A 154 -5.54 3.13 -11.75
CA LEU A 154 -6.34 3.87 -10.76
C LEU A 154 -5.98 5.36 -10.75
N LEU A 155 -4.69 5.69 -10.71
CA LEU A 155 -4.23 7.08 -10.73
C LEU A 155 -4.60 7.80 -12.03
N SER A 156 -4.64 7.10 -13.17
CA SER A 156 -5.03 7.69 -14.46
C SER A 156 -6.53 8.01 -14.57
N GLU A 157 -7.37 7.34 -13.78
CA GLU A 157 -8.83 7.55 -13.77
C GLU A 157 -9.25 8.66 -12.79
N ILE A 158 -8.36 9.09 -11.89
CA ILE A 158 -8.68 10.08 -10.87
C ILE A 158 -8.52 11.50 -11.42
N PRO A 159 -9.57 12.35 -11.37
CA PRO A 159 -9.44 13.75 -11.78
C PRO A 159 -8.41 14.50 -10.94
N SER A 160 -7.69 15.45 -11.57
CA SER A 160 -6.66 16.25 -10.89
C SER A 160 -7.18 17.11 -9.73
N SER A 161 -8.49 17.37 -9.66
CA SER A 161 -9.15 18.06 -8.56
C SER A 161 -9.31 17.22 -7.29
N VAL A 162 -9.14 15.90 -7.38
CA VAL A 162 -9.30 14.98 -6.24
C VAL A 162 -7.99 14.90 -5.47
N GLN A 163 -8.06 15.05 -4.15
CA GLN A 163 -6.89 14.85 -3.29
C GLN A 163 -6.60 13.34 -3.15
N ILE A 164 -5.42 12.90 -3.57
CA ILE A 164 -5.06 11.48 -3.56
C ILE A 164 -4.15 11.17 -2.36
N VAL A 165 -4.47 10.09 -1.64
CA VAL A 165 -3.71 9.56 -0.52
C VAL A 165 -3.43 8.09 -0.75
N VAL A 166 -2.16 7.68 -0.76
CA VAL A 166 -1.78 6.26 -0.83
C VAL A 166 -1.49 5.76 0.57
N VAL A 167 -2.03 4.60 0.96
CA VAL A 167 -1.94 4.09 2.34
C VAL A 167 -1.48 2.64 2.35
N GLY A 168 -0.44 2.35 3.12
CA GLY A 168 -0.10 1.01 3.58
C GLY A 168 1.38 0.67 3.40
N PRO A 169 1.85 -0.40 4.06
CA PRO A 169 3.28 -0.75 4.07
C PRO A 169 3.88 -0.90 2.66
N THR A 170 3.12 -1.45 1.71
CA THR A 170 3.55 -1.62 0.32
C THR A 170 3.75 -0.28 -0.41
N GLY A 171 3.11 0.80 0.04
CA GLY A 171 3.21 2.14 -0.57
C GLY A 171 4.55 2.84 -0.36
N GLY A 172 5.48 2.24 0.39
CA GLY A 172 6.82 2.78 0.65
C GLY A 172 7.79 2.73 -0.53
N ILE A 173 7.30 2.71 -1.78
CA ILE A 173 8.15 2.83 -2.99
C ILE A 173 8.79 4.21 -3.08
N ILE A 174 9.60 4.46 -4.12
CA ILE A 174 10.21 5.78 -4.34
C ILE A 174 9.08 6.83 -4.44
N PRO A 175 9.01 7.81 -3.52
CA PRO A 175 7.87 8.72 -3.42
C PRO A 175 7.60 9.55 -4.68
N ASP A 176 8.66 9.94 -5.40
CA ASP A 176 8.56 10.83 -6.56
C ASP A 176 7.63 10.28 -7.65
N PHE A 177 7.61 8.96 -7.86
CA PHE A 177 6.71 8.33 -8.83
C PHE A 177 5.23 8.53 -8.51
N LEU A 178 4.89 8.63 -7.22
CA LEU A 178 3.53 8.89 -6.77
C LEU A 178 3.24 10.40 -6.80
N PHE A 179 4.20 11.23 -6.38
CA PHE A 179 4.06 12.69 -6.42
C PHE A 179 3.88 13.22 -7.85
N ASP A 180 4.62 12.69 -8.83
CA ASP A 180 4.47 13.01 -10.26
C ASP A 180 3.08 12.64 -10.81
N ARG A 181 2.32 11.82 -10.08
CA ARG A 181 0.94 11.41 -10.39
C ARG A 181 -0.09 12.08 -9.47
N ASN A 182 0.23 13.25 -8.91
CA ASN A 182 -0.65 14.07 -8.08
C ASN A 182 -1.07 13.41 -6.74
N VAL A 183 -0.31 12.42 -6.26
CA VAL A 183 -0.48 11.93 -4.89
C VAL A 183 -0.07 13.02 -3.92
N ALA A 184 -0.93 13.36 -2.96
CA ALA A 184 -0.65 14.42 -1.99
C ALA A 184 0.10 13.88 -0.76
N ILE A 185 -0.27 12.66 -0.32
CA ILE A 185 0.24 12.05 0.90
C ILE A 185 0.49 10.56 0.66
N ILE A 186 1.65 10.07 1.09
CA ILE A 186 1.99 8.66 1.08
C ILE A 186 2.14 8.19 2.54
N GLY A 187 1.19 7.36 2.98
CA GLY A 187 1.28 6.62 4.23
C GLY A 187 2.07 5.34 4.05
N ALA A 188 3.28 5.31 4.58
CA ALA A 188 4.19 4.18 4.50
C ALA A 188 4.57 3.67 5.89
N THR A 189 5.39 2.62 5.91
CA THR A 189 5.92 2.02 7.13
C THR A 189 7.43 2.22 7.19
N ARG A 190 7.93 2.69 8.33
CA ARG A 190 9.36 2.67 8.65
C ARG A 190 9.65 1.52 9.61
N VAL A 191 10.55 0.63 9.22
CA VAL A 191 11.05 -0.44 10.10
C VAL A 191 12.01 0.17 11.12
N LEU A 192 11.80 -0.16 12.39
CA LEU A 192 12.63 0.30 13.51
C LEU A 192 13.57 -0.81 14.00
N ASP A 193 13.07 -2.05 14.02
CA ASP A 193 13.82 -3.24 14.42
C ASP A 193 13.53 -4.36 13.43
N ALA A 194 14.52 -4.68 12.59
CA ALA A 194 14.38 -5.70 11.55
C ALA A 194 14.37 -7.13 12.13
N GLU A 195 15.15 -7.40 13.19
CA GLU A 195 15.21 -8.73 13.79
C GLU A 195 13.88 -9.08 14.45
N MET A 196 13.34 -8.15 15.24
CA MET A 196 12.01 -8.29 15.84
C MET A 196 10.94 -8.45 14.76
N LEU A 197 10.98 -7.62 13.71
CA LEU A 197 10.03 -7.69 12.60
C LEU A 197 10.05 -9.06 11.91
N PHE A 198 11.22 -9.63 11.64
CA PHE A 198 11.32 -10.93 10.97
C PHE A 198 10.70 -12.06 11.82
N ASN A 199 10.97 -12.07 13.13
CA ASN A 199 10.36 -13.03 14.05
C ASN A 199 8.83 -12.89 14.06
N MET A 200 8.33 -11.65 14.15
CA MET A 200 6.91 -11.38 14.15
C MET A 200 6.23 -11.81 12.85
N ILE A 201 6.81 -11.50 11.68
CA ILE A 201 6.25 -11.92 10.39
C ILE A 201 6.26 -13.45 10.26
N ALA A 202 7.31 -14.12 10.73
CA ALA A 202 7.37 -15.58 10.76
C ALA A 202 6.26 -16.21 11.62
N GLU A 203 5.79 -15.51 12.65
CA GLU A 203 4.65 -15.87 13.50
C GLU A 203 3.28 -15.45 12.91
N GLY A 204 3.25 -14.83 11.73
CA GLY A 204 2.00 -14.38 11.07
C GLY A 204 1.52 -13.00 11.49
N ALA A 205 2.39 -12.16 12.06
CA ALA A 205 2.03 -10.80 12.44
C ALA A 205 1.65 -9.93 11.21
N SER A 206 0.48 -9.29 11.29
CA SER A 206 0.08 -8.22 10.36
C SER A 206 0.68 -6.87 10.72
N GLY A 207 0.56 -5.88 9.83
CA GLY A 207 1.08 -4.52 10.05
C GLY A 207 0.64 -3.88 11.36
N TYR A 208 -0.61 -4.10 11.80
CA TYR A 208 -1.10 -3.62 13.10
C TYR A 208 -0.24 -4.11 14.28
N HIS A 209 0.16 -5.38 14.27
CA HIS A 209 0.99 -5.95 15.31
C HIS A 209 2.40 -5.33 15.30
N LEU A 210 2.98 -5.14 14.12
CA LEU A 210 4.31 -4.53 13.95
C LEU A 210 4.35 -3.13 14.57
N PHE A 211 3.31 -2.32 14.35
CA PHE A 211 3.18 -0.98 14.94
C PHE A 211 3.01 -1.04 16.46
N ARG A 212 2.10 -1.89 16.95
CA ARG A 212 1.79 -2.00 18.38
C ARG A 212 2.99 -2.46 19.21
N ARG A 213 3.85 -3.29 18.64
CA ARG A 213 5.03 -3.86 19.32
C ARG A 213 6.31 -3.04 19.10
N GLY A 214 6.26 -1.97 18.30
CA GLY A 214 7.40 -1.09 18.06
C GLY A 214 8.43 -1.63 17.06
N ALA A 215 8.16 -2.74 16.37
CA ALA A 215 9.04 -3.26 15.31
C ALA A 215 9.05 -2.35 14.08
N ALA A 216 7.96 -1.62 13.87
CA ALA A 216 7.83 -0.61 12.83
C ALA A 216 6.94 0.55 13.30
N GLN A 217 6.97 1.67 12.59
CA GLN A 217 6.08 2.80 12.81
C GLN A 217 5.44 3.27 11.50
N LYS A 218 4.26 3.89 11.62
CA LYS A 218 3.63 4.60 10.50
C LYS A 218 4.37 5.91 10.25
N ILE A 219 4.60 6.23 8.99
CA ILE A 219 5.11 7.53 8.55
C ILE A 219 4.22 8.07 7.43
N CYS A 220 4.02 9.38 7.41
CA CYS A 220 3.42 10.08 6.28
C CYS A 220 4.50 10.88 5.56
N ILE A 221 4.63 10.66 4.26
CA ILE A 221 5.58 11.33 3.39
C ILE A 221 4.80 12.33 2.55
N LEU A 222 5.22 13.58 2.59
CA LEU A 222 4.66 14.68 1.82
C LEU A 222 5.79 15.32 1.01
N HIS A 223 5.45 15.85 -0.15
CA HIS A 223 6.37 16.69 -0.92
C HIS A 223 6.67 17.95 -0.10
N GLU A 224 7.95 18.33 0.05
CA GLU A 224 8.27 19.67 0.53
C GLU A 224 7.82 20.67 -0.54
N SER A 225 6.89 21.56 -0.23
CA SER A 225 6.55 22.65 -1.13
C SER A 225 7.85 23.41 -1.48
N LYS A 226 8.15 23.54 -2.78
CA LYS A 226 9.14 24.51 -3.25
C LYS A 226 8.68 25.92 -2.93
#